data_AF-A0A7H9B7W4-F1
#
_entry.id   AF-A0A7H9B7W4-F1
#
_cell.length_a   1.000
_cell.length_b   1.000
_cell.length_c   1.000
_cell.angle_alpha   90.00
_cell.angle_beta   90.00
_cell.angle_gamma   90.00
#
_symmetry.space_group_name_H-M   'P 1'
#
loop_
_entity.id
_entity.type
_entity.pdbx_description
1 polymer ?
#
loop_
_entity_poly.entity_id
_entity_poly.type
_entity_poly.pdbx_seq_one_letter_code
_entity_poly.pdbx_strand_id
1 'polypeptide(L)'
;MAYEQLIKEFKKAKPIGNSDLDIQPRYAAIALFLSLLLITSALITANSKKSFPLKFITYTFLSAGGSLFFGLGAIYLANSVGVYI
;
A
#
# COMPACT_ATOMS: atom_id res chain seq x y z
N MET A 1 32.80 -11.75 -16.36
CA MET A 1 31.84 -12.11 -17.43
C MET A 1 32.29 -11.44 -18.71
N ALA A 2 32.40 -12.18 -19.81
CA ALA A 2 32.63 -11.57 -21.11
C ALA A 2 31.34 -10.91 -21.61
N TYR A 3 31.44 -9.75 -22.24
CA TYR A 3 30.30 -8.96 -22.74
C TYR A 3 29.31 -9.80 -23.59
N GLU A 4 29.84 -10.74 -24.38
CA GLU A 4 29.04 -11.64 -25.21
C GLU A 4 28.13 -12.58 -24.42
N GLN A 5 28.56 -13.03 -23.23
CA GLN A 5 27.77 -13.88 -22.36
C GLN A 5 26.60 -13.08 -21.76
N LEU A 6 26.84 -11.83 -21.36
CA LEU A 6 25.82 -10.94 -20.81
C LEU A 6 24.71 -10.64 -21.84
N ILE A 7 25.07 -10.40 -23.11
CA ILE A 7 24.09 -10.18 -24.19
C ILE A 7 23.26 -11.44 -24.46
N LYS A 8 23.89 -12.62 -24.46
CA LYS A 8 23.18 -13.89 -24.67
C LYS A 8 22.18 -14.15 -23.55
N GLU A 9 22.50 -13.81 -22.31
CA GLU A 9 21.58 -13.91 -21.18
C GLU A 9 20.47 -12.85 -21.25
N PHE A 10 20.81 -11.59 -21.55
CA PHE A 10 19.83 -10.50 -21.65
C PHE A 10 18.79 -10.75 -22.73
N LYS A 11 19.18 -11.29 -23.90
CA LYS A 11 18.25 -11.63 -24.98
C LYS A 11 17.34 -12.82 -24.66
N LYS A 12 17.73 -13.67 -23.71
CA LYS A 12 16.92 -14.80 -23.24
C LYS A 12 16.04 -14.45 -22.04
N ALA A 13 16.33 -13.34 -21.36
CA ALA A 13 15.57 -12.90 -20.21
C ALA A 13 14.16 -12.46 -20.64
N LYS A 14 13.16 -12.86 -19.86
CA LYS A 14 11.78 -12.40 -20.07
C LYS A 14 11.72 -10.91 -19.71
N PRO A 15 11.08 -10.07 -20.53
CA PRO A 15 10.87 -8.67 -20.17
C PRO A 15 10.11 -8.60 -18.86
N ILE A 16 10.58 -7.73 -17.96
CA ILE A 16 9.87 -7.41 -16.71
C ILE A 16 8.57 -6.75 -17.15
N GLY A 17 7.43 -7.35 -16.79
CA GLY A 17 6.13 -6.78 -17.11
C GLY A 17 5.98 -5.43 -16.41
N ASN A 18 5.57 -4.41 -17.16
CA ASN A 18 5.20 -3.13 -16.57
C ASN A 18 3.93 -3.37 -15.73
N SER A 19 3.99 -3.11 -14.42
CA SER A 19 2.75 -2.94 -13.66
C SER A 19 2.01 -1.75 -14.27
N ASP A 20 0.81 -1.97 -14.81
CA ASP A 20 0.03 -0.93 -15.51
C ASP A 20 -0.07 0.32 -14.63
N LEU A 21 0.69 1.36 -14.99
CA LEU A 21 0.74 2.63 -14.28
C LEU A 21 -0.62 3.35 -14.34
N ASP A 22 -1.36 3.13 -15.42
CA ASP A 22 -2.66 3.76 -15.68
C ASP A 22 -3.74 3.37 -14.65
N ILE A 23 -3.62 2.18 -14.04
CA ILE A 23 -4.58 1.70 -13.03
C ILE A 23 -4.15 2.01 -11.60
N GLN A 24 -2.88 2.36 -11.36
CA GLN A 24 -2.36 2.69 -10.02
C GLN A 24 -3.11 3.84 -9.31
N PRO A 25 -3.52 4.95 -9.99
CA PRO A 25 -4.31 5.99 -9.33
C PRO A 25 -5.64 5.47 -8.78
N ARG A 26 -6.27 4.49 -9.45
CA ARG A 26 -7.53 3.89 -8.99
C ARG A 26 -7.31 3.05 -7.74
N TYR A 27 -6.25 2.24 -7.72
CA TYR A 27 -5.88 1.46 -6.53
C TYR A 27 -5.45 2.36 -5.37
N ALA A 28 -4.73 3.45 -5.63
CA ALA A 28 -4.38 4.45 -4.64
C ALA A 28 -5.66 5.04 -4.00
N ALA A 29 -6.62 5.48 -4.81
CA ALA A 29 -7.87 6.03 -4.32
C ALA A 29 -8.66 5.05 -3.44
N ILE A 30 -8.79 3.78 -3.88
CA ILE A 30 -9.50 2.74 -3.11
C ILE A 30 -8.78 2.44 -1.79
N ALA A 31 -7.45 2.25 -1.84
CA ALA A 31 -6.66 1.96 -0.64
C ALA A 31 -6.70 3.11 0.38
N LEU A 32 -6.56 4.35 -0.09
CA LEU A 32 -6.64 5.54 0.77
C LEU A 32 -8.05 5.74 1.35
N PHE A 33 -9.10 5.44 0.59
CA PHE A 33 -10.47 5.50 1.09
C PHE A 33 -10.71 4.45 2.21
N LEU A 34 -10.27 3.21 2.00
CA LEU A 34 -10.35 2.16 3.03
C LEU A 34 -9.52 2.52 4.28
N SER A 35 -8.32 3.05 4.08
CA SER A 35 -7.47 3.57 5.16
C SER A 35 -8.19 4.64 5.96
N LEU A 36 -8.81 5.62 5.29
CA LEU A 36 -9.53 6.71 5.93
C LEU A 36 -10.65 6.18 6.82
N LEU A 37 -11.45 5.21 6.33
CA LEU A 37 -12.51 4.58 7.11
C LEU A 37 -11.95 3.86 8.35
N LEU A 38 -10.92 3.03 8.18
CA LEU A 38 -10.33 2.26 9.27
C LEU A 38 -9.71 3.16 10.35
N ILE A 39 -8.96 4.18 9.95
CA ILE A 39 -8.33 5.14 10.88
C ILE A 39 -9.42 5.96 11.60
N THR A 40 -10.46 6.39 10.90
CA THR A 40 -11.58 7.12 11.51
C THR A 40 -12.31 6.24 12.53
N SER A 41 -12.60 4.98 12.18
CA SER A 41 -13.17 4.01 13.12
C SER A 41 -12.26 3.70 14.30
N ALA A 42 -10.93 3.68 14.12
CA ALA A 42 -9.97 3.55 15.20
C ALA A 42 -10.08 4.73 16.19
N LEU A 43 -10.14 5.96 15.67
CA LEU A 43 -10.30 7.17 16.49
C LEU A 43 -11.62 7.17 17.28
N ILE A 44 -12.72 6.79 16.64
CA ILE A 44 -14.03 6.62 17.31
C ILE A 44 -13.91 5.58 18.44
N THR A 45 -13.23 4.47 18.18
CA THR A 45 -13.02 3.40 19.17
C THR A 45 -12.19 3.90 20.36
N ALA A 46 -11.13 4.68 20.12
CA ALA A 46 -10.29 5.25 21.17
C ALA A 46 -11.06 6.20 22.12
N ASN A 47 -12.07 6.90 21.58
CA ASN A 47 -12.95 7.80 22.32
C ASN A 47 -14.21 7.12 22.90
N SER A 48 -14.39 5.81 22.67
CA SER A 48 -15.56 5.10 23.17
C SER A 48 -15.49 4.85 24.69
N LYS A 49 -16.66 4.75 25.33
CA LYS A 49 -16.81 4.43 26.77
C LYS A 49 -16.61 2.94 27.09
N LYS A 50 -16.00 2.16 26.19
CA LYS A 50 -15.76 0.72 26.38
C LYS A 50 -14.66 0.46 27.41
N SER A 51 -14.61 -0.76 27.96
CA SER A 51 -13.54 -1.19 28.85
C SER A 51 -12.16 -1.07 28.16
N PHE A 52 -11.14 -0.68 28.94
CA PHE A 52 -9.81 -0.41 28.41
C PHE A 52 -9.21 -1.56 27.58
N PRO A 53 -9.27 -2.85 28.01
CA PRO A 53 -8.69 -3.94 27.23
C PRO A 53 -9.37 -4.14 25.88
N LEU A 54 -10.71 -4.11 25.86
CA LEU A 54 -11.48 -4.27 24.62
C LEU A 54 -11.21 -3.11 23.66
N LYS A 55 -11.11 -1.89 24.19
CA LYS A 55 -10.78 -0.69 23.43
C LYS A 55 -9.38 -0.77 22.83
N PHE A 56 -8.39 -1.20 23.61
CA PHE A 56 -7.00 -1.32 23.18
C PHE A 56 -6.86 -2.34 22.05
N ILE A 57 -7.46 -3.52 22.20
CA ILE A 57 -7.42 -4.60 21.20
C ILE A 57 -8.08 -4.14 19.89
N THR A 58 -9.29 -3.61 19.97
CA THR A 58 -10.03 -3.16 18.78
C THR A 58 -9.35 -1.99 18.07
N TYR A 59 -8.83 -1.01 18.83
CA TYR A 59 -8.03 0.09 18.29
C TYR A 59 -6.79 -0.42 17.57
N THR A 60 -6.06 -1.36 18.16
CA THR A 60 -4.82 -1.90 17.58
C THR A 60 -5.07 -2.56 16.23
N PHE A 61 -6.11 -3.39 16.11
CA PHE A 61 -6.44 -4.02 14.83
C PHE A 61 -6.92 -3.04 13.76
N LEU A 62 -7.78 -2.07 14.15
CA LEU A 62 -8.26 -1.03 13.23
C LEU A 62 -7.10 -0.13 12.75
N SER A 63 -6.21 0.26 13.66
CA SER A 63 -5.05 1.09 13.35
C SER A 63 -4.02 0.35 12.49
N ALA A 64 -3.72 -0.91 12.80
CA ALA A 64 -2.81 -1.74 12.00
C ALA A 64 -3.35 -1.93 10.58
N GLY A 65 -4.64 -2.28 10.43
CA GLY A 65 -5.28 -2.39 9.13
C GLY A 65 -5.25 -1.07 8.36
N GLY A 66 -5.64 0.03 8.99
CA GLY A 66 -5.62 1.36 8.37
C GLY A 66 -4.21 1.77 7.91
N SER A 67 -3.20 1.52 8.73
CA SER A 67 -1.80 1.83 8.41
C SER A 67 -1.28 1.05 7.20
N LEU A 68 -1.63 -0.24 7.08
CA LEU A 68 -1.28 -1.06 5.91
C LEU A 68 -1.89 -0.50 4.62
N PHE A 69 -3.19 -0.20 4.63
CA PHE A 69 -3.87 0.40 3.47
C PHE A 69 -3.33 1.79 3.13
N PHE A 70 -2.98 2.59 4.15
CA PHE A 70 -2.37 3.89 3.94
C PHE A 70 -1.01 3.77 3.24
N GLY A 71 -0.15 2.87 3.70
CA GLY A 71 1.17 2.66 3.12
C GLY A 71 1.09 2.23 1.65
N LEU A 72 0.23 1.25 1.34
CA LEU A 72 0.01 0.81 -0.05
C LEU A 72 -0.58 1.94 -0.91
N GLY A 73 -1.57 2.66 -0.38
CA GLY A 73 -2.18 3.80 -1.07
C GLY A 73 -1.18 4.91 -1.36
N ALA A 74 -0.27 5.20 -0.42
CA ALA A 74 0.79 6.18 -0.58
C ALA A 74 1.80 5.78 -1.66
N ILE A 75 2.20 4.50 -1.74
CA ILE A 75 3.08 3.99 -2.80
C ILE A 75 2.42 4.12 -4.16
N TYR A 76 1.19 3.64 -4.33
CA TYR A 76 0.46 3.75 -5.60
C TYR A 76 0.22 5.21 -5.98
N LEU A 77 -0.05 6.08 -5.02
CA LEU A 77 -0.19 7.51 -5.26
C LEU A 77 1.14 8.10 -5.75
N ALA A 78 2.25 7.85 -5.05
CA ALA A 78 3.57 8.36 -5.41
C ALA A 78 4.01 7.94 -6.82
N ASN A 79 3.73 6.69 -7.20
CA ASN A 79 3.97 6.20 -8.54
C ASN A 79 3.05 6.87 -9.58
N SER A 80 1.80 7.15 -9.22
CA SER A 80 0.85 7.84 -10.12
C SER A 80 1.17 9.32 -10.38
N VAL A 81 1.81 10.01 -9.43
CA VAL A 81 2.30 11.39 -9.63
C VAL A 81 3.70 11.46 -10.24
N GLY A 82 4.29 10.32 -10.62
CA GLY A 82 5.56 10.26 -11.34
C GLY A 82 6.80 10.50 -10.48
N VAL A 83 6.68 10.39 -9.15
CA VAL A 83 7.84 10.43 -8.25
C VAL A 83 8.61 9.09 -8.30
N TYR A 84 7.90 7.99 -8.61
CA TYR A 84 8.39 6.62 -8.74
C TYR A 84 9.23 6.14 -7.55
N ILE A 85 8.67 5.22 -6.77
CA ILE A 85 9.34 4.54 -5.65
C ILE A 85 9.61 3.09 -6.02
#